data_AF-A0A6M0J839-F1
#
_entry.id   AF-A0A6M0J839-F1
#
_cell.length_a   1.000
_cell.length_b   1.000
_cell.length_c   1.000
_cell.angle_alpha   90.00
_cell.angle_beta   90.00
_cell.angle_gamma   90.00
#
_symmetry.space_group_name_H-M   'P 1'
#
loop_
_entity.id
_entity.type
_entity.pdbx_description
1 polymer ?
#
loop_
_entity_poly.entity_id
_entity_poly.type
_entity_poly.pdbx_seq_one_letter_code
_entity_poly.pdbx_strand_id
1 'polypeptide(L)'
;CLDAELESLPLEAQLSTAALAFSQIADILKSRAEVLLQDTRDLNNPKGPIISTDLFAGIVRTTMHLDLDDLIEPQTPQTFRPHGPHQFSSPTELDNSVAAPVEKANVLAMLDEVTTLEDVRNLASDEDVEKWQRAIANYLINVKDEISLVKLQCALEMPMVEVWLGLLLGGFTLEQRGDFYNSRNIWVKSSPITNTYPI
;
A
#
# COMPACT_ATOMS: atom_id res chain seq x y z
N CYS A 1 -10.98 43.35 6.78
CA CYS A 1 -12.13 42.54 7.24
C CYS A 1 -13.36 43.00 6.47
N LEU A 2 -14.21 42.07 6.02
CA LEU A 2 -15.42 42.38 5.26
C LEU A 2 -16.28 43.46 5.94
N ASP A 3 -16.36 43.40 7.28
CA ASP A 3 -17.09 44.34 8.12
C ASP A 3 -16.59 45.79 8.02
N ALA A 4 -15.28 45.99 7.84
CA ALA A 4 -14.66 47.31 7.72
C ALA A 4 -14.87 47.95 6.33
N GLU A 5 -15.02 47.13 5.28
CA GLU A 5 -15.34 47.61 3.92
C GLU A 5 -16.84 47.90 3.78
N LEU A 6 -17.69 47.16 4.49
CA LEU A 6 -19.14 47.37 4.56
C LEU A 6 -19.51 48.71 5.20
N GLU A 7 -18.86 49.11 6.31
CA GLU A 7 -19.16 50.39 7.00
C GLU A 7 -19.01 51.63 6.11
N SER A 8 -18.16 51.58 5.07
CA SER A 8 -17.93 52.70 4.15
C SER A 8 -18.99 52.87 3.07
N LEU A 9 -19.87 51.88 2.89
CA LEU A 9 -20.90 51.85 1.86
C LEU A 9 -22.22 52.47 2.34
N PRO A 10 -23.04 53.05 1.45
CA PRO A 10 -24.38 53.49 1.80
C PRO A 10 -25.26 52.30 2.23
N LEU A 11 -26.20 52.55 3.15
CA LEU A 11 -27.05 51.53 3.80
C LEU A 11 -27.70 50.55 2.81
N GLU A 12 -28.17 51.03 1.67
CA GLU A 12 -28.79 50.20 0.63
C GLU A 12 -27.80 49.19 0.02
N ALA A 13 -26.56 49.61 -0.23
CA ALA A 13 -25.50 48.74 -0.75
C ALA A 13 -25.04 47.72 0.30
N GLN A 14 -25.00 48.10 1.58
CA GLN A 14 -24.73 47.17 2.68
C GLN A 14 -25.80 46.07 2.76
N LEU A 15 -27.08 46.45 2.73
CA LEU A 15 -28.19 45.49 2.78
C LEU A 15 -28.23 44.59 1.55
N SER A 16 -27.97 45.13 0.36
CA SER A 16 -27.89 44.35 -0.87
C SER A 16 -26.75 43.31 -0.81
N THR A 17 -25.57 43.72 -0.34
CA THR A 17 -24.40 42.84 -0.20
C THR A 17 -24.66 41.76 0.86
N ALA A 18 -25.27 42.12 1.99
CA ALA A 18 -25.63 41.16 3.04
C ALA A 18 -26.66 40.14 2.57
N ALA A 19 -27.69 40.57 1.81
CA ALA A 19 -28.69 39.66 1.24
C ALA A 19 -28.05 38.64 0.27
N LEU A 20 -27.10 39.10 -0.56
CA LEU A 20 -26.36 38.24 -1.48
C LEU A 20 -25.44 37.25 -0.73
N ALA A 21 -24.77 37.71 0.32
CA ALA A 21 -23.96 36.82 1.17
C ALA A 21 -24.83 35.75 1.83
N PHE A 22 -26.00 36.11 2.36
CA PHE A 22 -26.93 35.15 2.94
C PHE A 22 -27.48 34.15 1.93
N SER A 23 -27.78 34.57 0.71
CA SER A 23 -28.23 33.64 -0.33
C SER A 23 -27.14 32.63 -0.68
N GLN A 24 -25.88 33.08 -0.80
CA GLN A 24 -24.74 32.19 -1.05
C GLN A 24 -24.53 31.18 0.08
N ILE A 25 -24.61 31.64 1.34
CA ILE A 25 -24.50 30.75 2.50
C ILE A 25 -25.64 29.74 2.51
N ALA A 26 -26.87 30.18 2.20
CA ALA A 26 -28.04 29.29 2.13
C ALA A 26 -27.85 28.23 1.03
N ASP A 27 -27.32 28.59 -0.14
CA ASP A 27 -27.04 27.66 -1.23
C ASP A 27 -25.95 26.63 -0.84
N ILE A 28 -24.90 27.07 -0.14
CA ILE A 28 -23.86 26.18 0.39
C ILE A 28 -24.46 25.22 1.42
N LEU A 29 -25.29 25.70 2.33
CA LEU A 29 -25.93 24.85 3.34
C LEU A 29 -26.90 23.86 2.71
N LYS A 30 -27.66 24.29 1.69
CA LYS A 30 -28.56 23.44 0.91
C LYS A 30 -27.80 22.32 0.23
N SER A 31 -26.74 22.64 -0.53
CA SER A 31 -25.94 21.63 -1.22
C SER A 31 -25.32 20.62 -0.25
N ARG A 32 -24.81 21.08 0.90
CA ARG A 32 -24.29 20.17 1.95
C ARG A 32 -25.38 19.28 2.54
N ALA A 33 -26.57 19.82 2.81
CA ALA A 33 -27.69 19.04 3.32
C ALA A 33 -28.15 17.98 2.32
N GLU A 34 -28.18 18.31 1.01
CA GLU A 34 -28.53 17.36 -0.06
C GLU A 34 -27.54 16.18 -0.11
N VAL A 35 -26.23 16.45 -0.01
CA VAL A 35 -25.20 15.40 0.05
C VAL A 35 -25.38 14.51 1.28
N LEU A 36 -25.52 15.10 2.47
CA LEU A 36 -25.69 14.33 3.71
C LEU A 36 -26.95 13.46 3.72
N LEU A 37 -28.06 13.97 3.16
CA LEU A 37 -29.30 13.20 3.03
C LEU A 37 -29.15 12.08 2.00
N GLN A 38 -28.40 12.30 0.92
CA GLN A 38 -28.14 11.28 -0.08
C GLN A 38 -27.24 10.17 0.48
N ASP A 39 -26.16 10.52 1.19
CA ASP A 39 -25.29 9.56 1.88
C ASP A 39 -26.09 8.70 2.88
N THR A 40 -26.96 9.34 3.66
CA THR A 40 -27.84 8.64 4.60
C THR A 40 -28.78 7.67 3.87
N ARG A 41 -29.33 8.08 2.73
CA ARG A 41 -30.22 7.24 1.91
C ARG A 41 -29.47 6.06 1.31
N ASP A 42 -28.25 6.28 0.84
CA ASP A 42 -27.42 5.24 0.23
C ASP A 42 -26.96 4.20 1.26
N LEU A 43 -26.59 4.63 2.47
CA LEU A 43 -26.26 3.74 3.59
C LEU A 43 -27.45 2.84 3.99
N ASN A 44 -28.67 3.39 3.93
CA ASN A 44 -29.89 2.66 4.30
C ASN A 44 -30.57 1.98 3.10
N ASN A 45 -29.93 1.95 1.92
CA ASN A 45 -30.52 1.36 0.74
C ASN A 45 -30.47 -0.18 0.82
N PRO A 46 -31.63 -0.89 0.86
CA PRO A 46 -31.66 -2.35 0.98
C PRO A 46 -31.13 -3.07 -0.26
N LYS A 47 -30.96 -2.37 -1.39
CA LYS A 47 -30.43 -2.93 -2.64
C LYS A 47 -28.90 -2.84 -2.72
N GLY A 48 -28.25 -2.22 -1.74
CA GLY A 48 -26.81 -1.99 -1.74
C GLY A 48 -26.35 -0.95 -2.77
N PRO A 49 -25.04 -0.70 -2.86
CA PRO A 49 -24.48 0.24 -3.84
C PRO A 49 -24.71 -0.26 -5.26
N ILE A 50 -25.17 0.61 -6.15
CA ILE A 50 -25.31 0.30 -7.58
C ILE A 50 -23.92 0.36 -8.19
N ILE A 51 -23.32 -0.81 -8.41
CA ILE A 51 -22.01 -0.91 -9.05
C ILE A 51 -22.21 -1.13 -10.54
N SER A 52 -21.61 -0.28 -11.38
CA SER A 52 -21.63 -0.48 -12.83
C SER A 52 -20.84 -1.73 -13.19
N THR A 53 -21.31 -2.49 -14.17
CA THR A 53 -20.62 -3.68 -14.68
C THR A 53 -19.24 -3.34 -15.27
N ASP A 54 -19.05 -2.10 -15.71
CA ASP A 54 -17.80 -1.58 -16.25
C ASP A 54 -16.73 -1.36 -15.17
N LEU A 55 -17.12 -1.07 -13.92
CA LEU A 55 -16.16 -0.91 -12.80
C LEU A 55 -15.30 -2.16 -12.60
N PHE A 56 -15.87 -3.33 -12.86
CA PHE A 56 -15.20 -4.62 -12.72
C PHE A 56 -14.65 -5.18 -14.02
N ALA A 57 -14.90 -4.55 -15.17
CA ALA A 57 -14.50 -5.09 -16.47
C ALA A 57 -12.97 -5.25 -16.61
N GLY A 58 -12.17 -4.43 -15.92
CA GLY A 58 -10.71 -4.56 -15.87
C GLY A 58 -10.18 -5.50 -14.78
N ILE A 59 -10.99 -5.83 -13.78
CA ILE A 59 -10.56 -6.60 -12.58
C ILE A 59 -11.04 -8.04 -12.65
N VAL A 60 -12.23 -8.27 -13.18
CA VAL A 60 -12.83 -9.59 -13.30
C VAL A 60 -12.48 -10.16 -14.66
N ARG A 61 -11.61 -11.18 -14.69
CA ARG A 61 -11.52 -12.08 -15.84
C ARG A 61 -12.87 -12.79 -15.96
N THR A 62 -13.73 -12.27 -16.82
CA THR A 62 -15.10 -12.73 -17.03
C THR A 62 -15.19 -14.15 -17.58
N THR A 63 -14.08 -14.75 -18.02
CA THR A 63 -14.07 -16.13 -18.52
C THR A 63 -12.79 -16.86 -18.11
N MET A 64 -12.91 -17.81 -17.19
CA MET A 64 -11.99 -18.95 -17.12
C MET A 64 -12.72 -20.11 -17.80
N HIS A 65 -12.24 -20.51 -18.98
CA HIS A 65 -12.76 -21.70 -19.65
C HIS A 65 -12.14 -22.92 -18.98
N LEU A 66 -12.93 -23.60 -18.14
CA LEU A 66 -12.55 -24.87 -17.52
C LEU A 66 -13.13 -25.97 -18.39
N ASP A 67 -12.28 -26.69 -19.10
CA ASP A 67 -12.69 -27.88 -19.82
C ASP A 67 -13.03 -28.96 -18.77
N LEU A 68 -14.27 -29.45 -18.80
CA LEU A 68 -14.73 -30.45 -17.84
C LEU A 68 -14.20 -31.84 -18.20
N ASP A 69 -13.73 -32.04 -19.43
CA ASP A 69 -13.12 -33.32 -19.85
C ASP A 69 -11.78 -33.53 -19.15
N ASP A 70 -10.99 -32.47 -18.90
CA ASP A 70 -9.74 -32.51 -18.10
C ASP A 70 -9.99 -32.96 -16.64
N LEU A 71 -11.19 -32.69 -16.09
CA LEU A 71 -11.56 -33.09 -14.72
C LEU A 71 -12.01 -34.54 -14.63
N ILE A 72 -12.43 -35.13 -15.75
CA ILE A 72 -12.93 -36.51 -15.83
C ILE A 72 -11.84 -37.45 -16.38
N GLU A 73 -10.75 -36.91 -16.93
CA GLU A 73 -9.62 -37.71 -17.38
C GLU A 73 -9.03 -38.53 -16.21
N PRO A 74 -8.95 -39.86 -16.33
CA PRO A 74 -8.39 -40.70 -15.29
C PRO A 74 -6.94 -40.29 -15.04
N GLN A 75 -6.66 -39.85 -13.80
CA GLN A 75 -5.35 -39.39 -13.35
C GLN A 75 -4.26 -40.37 -13.83
N THR A 76 -3.42 -39.96 -14.77
CA THR A 76 -2.24 -40.74 -15.10
C THR A 76 -1.43 -40.88 -13.81
N PRO A 77 -1.11 -42.10 -13.33
CA PRO A 77 -0.37 -42.26 -12.10
C PRO A 77 0.97 -41.55 -12.23
N GLN A 78 1.08 -40.35 -11.66
CA GLN A 78 2.33 -39.61 -11.62
C GLN A 78 3.29 -40.45 -10.78
N THR A 79 4.23 -41.11 -11.46
CA THR A 79 5.32 -41.81 -10.79
C THR A 79 6.30 -40.74 -10.33
N PHE A 80 5.97 -40.08 -9.21
CA PHE A 80 6.93 -39.25 -8.50
C PHE A 80 8.09 -40.16 -8.11
N ARG A 81 9.31 -39.79 -8.52
CA ARG A 81 10.51 -40.42 -7.98
C ARG A 81 10.47 -40.22 -6.46
N PRO A 82 10.61 -41.27 -5.64
CA PRO A 82 10.69 -41.08 -4.20
C PRO A 82 11.92 -40.21 -3.93
N HIS A 83 11.69 -38.99 -3.45
CA HIS A 83 12.76 -38.18 -2.89
C HIS A 83 13.36 -38.97 -1.72
N GLY A 84 14.69 -38.95 -1.58
CA GLY A 84 15.39 -39.63 -0.49
C GLY A 84 14.88 -39.19 0.89
N PRO A 85 15.27 -39.87 1.99
CA PRO A 85 14.70 -39.65 3.30
C PRO A 85 15.04 -38.23 3.80
N HIS A 86 14.20 -37.28 3.46
CA HIS A 86 14.16 -35.98 4.10
C HIS A 86 13.43 -36.19 5.42
N GLN A 87 14.14 -36.04 6.54
CA GLN A 87 13.52 -35.85 7.84
C GLN A 87 12.83 -34.47 7.84
N PHE A 88 11.65 -34.40 7.22
CA PHE A 88 10.68 -33.38 7.54
C PHE A 88 9.91 -33.88 8.76
N SER A 89 10.20 -33.29 9.91
CA SER A 89 9.36 -33.41 11.10
C SER A 89 8.05 -32.67 10.83
N SER A 90 7.14 -33.28 10.09
CA SER A 90 5.75 -32.83 10.04
C SER A 90 5.08 -33.28 11.35
N PRO A 91 4.55 -32.36 12.19
CA PRO A 91 3.67 -32.78 13.26
C PRO A 91 2.44 -33.41 12.60
N THR A 92 2.12 -34.63 13.02
CA THR A 92 0.92 -35.37 12.63
C THR A 92 -0.30 -34.77 13.32
N GLU A 93 -0.61 -33.50 13.06
CA GLU A 93 -1.87 -32.91 13.50
C GLU A 93 -2.56 -32.21 12.32
N LEU A 94 -3.83 -32.55 12.19
CA LEU A 94 -4.80 -32.13 11.18
C LEU A 94 -5.12 -30.63 11.33
N ASP A 95 -4.18 -29.72 11.06
CA ASP A 95 -4.55 -28.31 10.83
C ASP A 95 -3.40 -27.53 10.17
N ASN A 96 -3.37 -27.51 8.84
CA ASN A 96 -2.44 -26.68 8.09
C ASN A 96 -3.04 -25.30 7.75
N SER A 97 -4.05 -24.86 8.51
CA SER A 97 -4.51 -23.48 8.47
C SER A 97 -3.58 -22.61 9.31
N VAL A 98 -2.84 -21.70 8.66
CA VAL A 98 -2.09 -20.63 9.35
C VAL A 98 -3.05 -19.66 10.08
N ALA A 99 -4.31 -19.62 9.67
CA ALA A 99 -5.37 -18.89 10.35
C ALA A 99 -6.17 -19.84 11.25
N ALA A 100 -5.71 -19.99 12.49
CA ALA A 100 -6.51 -20.59 13.55
C ALA A 100 -7.61 -19.60 13.99
N PRO A 101 -8.79 -20.06 14.45
CA PRO A 101 -9.77 -19.20 15.06
C PRO A 101 -9.18 -18.57 16.32
N VAL A 102 -8.83 -17.28 16.24
CA VAL A 102 -8.31 -16.52 17.38
C VAL A 102 -9.48 -16.12 18.26
N GLU A 103 -9.40 -16.43 19.56
CA GLU A 103 -10.42 -16.01 20.50
C GLU A 103 -10.52 -14.48 20.55
N LYS A 104 -11.75 -13.97 20.47
CA LYS A 104 -12.03 -12.52 20.44
C LYS A 104 -11.43 -11.78 21.64
N ALA A 105 -11.30 -12.45 22.78
CA ALA A 105 -10.66 -11.89 23.97
C ALA A 105 -9.17 -11.56 23.76
N ASN A 106 -8.44 -12.38 22.99
CA ASN A 106 -7.03 -12.12 22.68
C ASN A 106 -6.88 -10.94 21.72
N VAL A 107 -7.80 -10.80 20.75
CA VAL A 107 -7.81 -9.65 19.83
C VAL A 107 -8.12 -8.35 20.58
N LEU A 108 -9.01 -8.40 21.57
CA LEU A 108 -9.33 -7.25 22.41
C LEU A 108 -8.17 -6.87 23.33
N ALA A 109 -7.47 -7.86 23.90
CA ALA A 109 -6.26 -7.62 24.70
C ALA A 109 -5.13 -6.96 23.86
N MET A 110 -4.94 -7.39 22.61
CA MET A 110 -4.00 -6.73 21.70
C MET A 110 -4.38 -5.27 21.40
N LEU A 111 -5.68 -4.96 21.32
CA LEU A 111 -6.15 -3.58 21.12
C LEU A 111 -5.91 -2.71 22.36
N ASP A 112 -6.02 -3.30 23.55
CA ASP A 112 -5.77 -2.60 24.83
C ASP A 112 -4.28 -2.31 25.05
N GLU A 113 -3.38 -3.08 24.42
CA GLU A 113 -1.93 -2.82 24.43
C GLU A 113 -1.53 -1.70 23.45
N VAL A 114 -2.36 -1.41 22.45
CA VAL A 114 -2.10 -0.40 21.41
C VAL A 114 -2.91 0.87 21.70
N THR A 115 -2.44 1.63 22.70
CA THR A 115 -3.16 2.84 23.15
C THR A 115 -2.66 4.12 22.50
N THR A 116 -1.43 4.12 21.98
CA THR A 116 -0.80 5.29 21.36
C THR A 116 -0.48 5.06 19.89
N LEU A 117 -0.31 6.17 19.15
CA LEU A 117 0.09 6.12 17.74
C LEU A 117 1.52 5.57 17.59
N GLU A 118 2.37 5.74 18.61
CA GLU A 118 3.68 5.10 18.66
C GLU A 118 3.58 3.57 18.82
N ASP A 119 2.62 3.04 19.58
CA ASP A 119 2.42 1.59 19.75
C ASP A 119 1.90 0.93 18.47
N VAL A 120 1.01 1.61 17.74
CA VAL A 120 0.58 1.20 16.39
C VAL A 120 1.79 1.15 15.45
N ARG A 121 2.67 2.15 15.54
CA ARG A 121 3.89 2.21 14.74
C ARG A 121 4.82 1.07 15.11
N ASN A 122 5.05 0.78 16.39
CA ASN A 122 5.93 -0.29 16.85
C ASN A 122 5.39 -1.69 16.50
N LEU A 123 4.07 -1.90 16.51
CA LEU A 123 3.46 -3.14 16.07
C LEU A 123 3.65 -3.40 14.56
N ALA A 124 3.76 -2.32 13.76
CA ALA A 124 4.00 -2.37 12.32
C ALA A 124 5.47 -2.19 11.91
N SER A 125 6.36 -1.76 12.82
CA SER A 125 7.74 -1.37 12.54
C SER A 125 8.77 -2.30 13.19
N ASP A 126 8.88 -3.53 12.67
CA ASP A 126 10.18 -4.23 12.73
C ASP A 126 11.07 -3.84 11.51
N GLU A 127 10.56 -2.99 10.63
CA GLU A 127 11.26 -2.51 9.44
C GLU A 127 12.06 -1.23 9.75
N ASP A 128 13.36 -1.37 10.01
CA ASP A 128 14.29 -0.24 10.15
C ASP A 128 14.91 0.15 8.79
N VAL A 129 14.10 0.83 7.97
CA VAL A 129 14.48 1.26 6.62
C VAL A 129 15.68 2.22 6.63
N GLU A 130 15.79 3.09 7.63
CA GLU A 130 16.90 4.05 7.73
C GLU A 130 18.24 3.35 7.94
N LYS A 131 18.27 2.29 8.76
CA LYS A 131 19.46 1.46 8.95
C LYS A 131 19.89 0.80 7.64
N TRP A 132 18.95 0.26 6.86
CA TRP A 132 19.23 -0.37 5.57
C TRP A 132 19.78 0.64 4.56
N GLN A 133 19.14 1.81 4.45
CA GLN A 133 19.61 2.90 3.58
C GLN A 133 21.03 3.34 3.93
N ARG A 134 21.33 3.50 5.22
CA ARG A 134 22.66 3.91 5.70
C ARG A 134 23.72 2.85 5.39
N ALA A 135 23.40 1.56 5.57
CA ALA A 135 24.30 0.46 5.24
C ALA A 135 24.63 0.43 3.73
N ILE A 136 23.59 0.57 2.88
CA ILE A 136 23.73 0.61 1.43
C ILE A 136 24.54 1.83 0.98
N ALA A 137 24.23 3.02 1.51
CA ALA A 137 24.94 4.25 1.19
C ALA A 137 26.42 4.17 1.56
N ASN A 138 26.73 3.69 2.77
CA ASN A 138 28.11 3.50 3.22
C ASN A 138 28.90 2.53 2.33
N TYR A 139 28.23 1.47 1.86
CA TYR A 139 28.85 0.52 0.95
C TYR A 139 29.09 1.12 -0.43
N LEU A 140 28.12 1.88 -0.97
CA LEU A 140 28.22 2.52 -2.28
C LEU A 140 29.25 3.65 -2.35
N ILE A 141 29.64 4.28 -1.23
CA ILE A 141 30.75 5.26 -1.19
C ILE A 141 32.07 4.63 -1.70
N ASN A 142 32.27 3.34 -1.46
CA ASN A 142 33.50 2.63 -1.83
C ASN A 142 33.42 1.99 -3.24
N VAL A 143 32.27 2.08 -3.91
CA VAL A 143 32.04 1.51 -5.24
C VAL A 143 32.01 2.64 -6.26
N LYS A 144 32.89 2.60 -7.26
CA LYS A 144 33.11 3.73 -8.18
C LYS A 144 32.12 3.84 -9.36
N ASP A 145 31.45 2.76 -9.75
CA ASP A 145 30.69 2.73 -11.00
C ASP A 145 29.26 2.22 -10.78
N GLU A 146 29.08 0.90 -10.84
CA GLU A 146 27.77 0.26 -10.76
C GLU A 146 27.92 -1.10 -10.08
N ILE A 147 26.94 -1.48 -9.27
CA ILE A 147 26.90 -2.80 -8.66
C ILE A 147 25.57 -3.48 -8.95
N SER A 148 25.63 -4.76 -9.32
CA SER A 148 24.42 -5.58 -9.45
C SER A 148 23.79 -5.83 -8.08
N LEU A 149 22.47 -5.85 -8.00
CA LEU A 149 21.71 -6.09 -6.76
C LEU A 149 22.17 -7.34 -6.01
N VAL A 150 22.43 -8.44 -6.71
CA VAL A 150 22.88 -9.71 -6.09
C VAL A 150 24.24 -9.56 -5.41
N LYS A 151 25.20 -8.86 -6.06
CA LYS A 151 26.52 -8.59 -5.45
C LYS A 151 26.42 -7.67 -4.24
N LEU A 152 25.53 -6.67 -4.31
CA LEU A 152 25.27 -5.76 -3.20
C LEU A 152 24.68 -6.53 -1.99
N GLN A 153 23.73 -7.43 -2.24
CA GLN A 153 23.14 -8.29 -1.22
C GLN A 153 24.17 -9.23 -0.57
N CYS A 154 25.03 -9.86 -1.36
CA CYS A 154 26.11 -10.69 -0.82
C CYS A 154 27.12 -9.89 0.01
N ALA A 155 27.40 -8.64 -0.36
CA ALA A 155 28.42 -7.84 0.32
C ALA A 155 27.92 -7.18 1.62
N LEU A 156 26.62 -6.88 1.70
CA LEU A 156 25.98 -6.34 2.90
C LEU A 156 25.58 -7.41 3.92
N GLU A 157 25.57 -8.69 3.51
CA GLU A 157 25.07 -9.82 4.31
C GLU A 157 23.65 -9.61 4.85
N MET A 158 22.84 -8.85 4.11
CA MET A 158 21.46 -8.51 4.47
C MET A 158 20.47 -9.41 3.71
N PRO A 159 19.27 -9.64 4.28
CA PRO A 159 18.16 -10.26 3.54
C PRO A 159 17.83 -9.46 2.28
N MET A 160 17.50 -10.18 1.19
CA MET A 160 17.19 -9.56 -0.10
C MET A 160 16.09 -8.50 -0.01
N VAL A 161 15.06 -8.76 0.80
CA VAL A 161 13.93 -7.84 1.00
C VAL A 161 14.39 -6.51 1.62
N GLU A 162 15.24 -6.55 2.64
CA GLU A 162 15.76 -5.35 3.30
C GLU A 162 16.64 -4.51 2.37
N VAL A 163 17.52 -5.17 1.60
CA VAL A 163 18.31 -4.50 0.56
C VAL A 163 17.39 -3.85 -0.47
N TRP A 164 16.32 -4.54 -0.84
CA TRP A 164 15.39 -4.03 -1.84
C TRP A 164 14.61 -2.82 -1.36
N LEU A 165 14.05 -2.91 -0.15
CA LEU A 165 13.31 -1.82 0.48
C LEU A 165 14.22 -0.61 0.73
N GLY A 166 15.45 -0.85 1.20
CA GLY A 166 16.45 0.21 1.37
C GLY A 166 16.79 0.92 0.06
N LEU A 167 16.87 0.19 -1.06
CA LEU A 167 17.13 0.79 -2.37
C LEU A 167 15.95 1.59 -2.92
N LEU A 168 14.73 1.04 -2.83
CA LEU A 168 13.52 1.68 -3.35
C LEU A 168 13.13 2.93 -2.56
N LEU A 169 13.32 2.90 -1.24
CA LEU A 169 12.97 4.01 -0.35
C LEU A 169 14.12 5.00 -0.14
N GLY A 170 15.35 4.62 -0.48
CA GLY A 170 16.56 5.42 -0.23
C GLY A 170 16.97 6.38 -1.35
N GLY A 171 16.16 6.54 -2.41
CA GLY A 171 16.44 7.47 -3.51
C GLY A 171 17.63 7.08 -4.40
N PHE A 172 18.02 5.80 -4.41
CA PHE A 172 19.10 5.30 -5.26
C PHE A 172 18.65 5.14 -6.72
N THR A 173 19.58 5.29 -7.66
CA THR A 173 19.29 5.14 -9.08
C THR A 173 19.44 3.68 -9.51
N LEU A 174 18.31 3.07 -9.88
CA LEU A 174 18.20 1.68 -10.29
C LEU A 174 18.07 1.60 -11.81
N GLU A 175 18.86 0.74 -12.44
CA GLU A 175 18.75 0.42 -13.85
C GLU A 175 18.45 -1.08 -14.03
N GLN A 176 17.35 -1.39 -14.71
CA GLN A 176 17.01 -2.76 -15.09
C GLN A 176 17.43 -3.02 -16.54
N ARG A 177 18.29 -4.03 -16.73
CA ARG A 177 18.87 -4.42 -18.02
C ARG A 177 18.38 -5.81 -18.44
N GLY A 178 17.26 -5.88 -19.16
CA GLY A 178 16.70 -7.14 -19.68
C GLY A 178 15.35 -7.50 -19.07
N ASP A 179 15.09 -8.80 -18.89
CA ASP A 179 13.77 -9.30 -18.48
C ASP A 179 13.35 -8.83 -17.07
N PHE A 180 12.07 -8.49 -16.95
CA PHE A 180 11.49 -7.82 -15.79
C PHE A 180 11.63 -8.60 -14.46
N TYR A 181 11.57 -9.93 -14.50
CA TYR A 181 11.60 -10.77 -13.30
C TYR A 181 12.98 -11.32 -12.93
N ASN A 182 14.03 -10.94 -13.66
CA ASN A 182 15.37 -11.44 -13.40
C ASN A 182 16.15 -10.48 -12.48
N SER A 183 16.31 -10.85 -11.21
CA SER A 183 17.04 -10.04 -10.22
C SER A 183 18.52 -9.83 -10.53
N ARG A 184 19.10 -10.62 -11.45
CA ARG A 184 20.49 -10.46 -11.92
C ARG A 184 20.66 -9.30 -12.88
N ASN A 185 19.56 -8.77 -13.39
CA ASN A 185 19.53 -7.69 -14.38
C ASN A 185 19.39 -6.31 -13.74
N ILE A 186 19.44 -6.22 -12.42
CA ILE A 186 19.19 -4.98 -11.68
C ILE A 186 20.51 -4.42 -11.18
N TRP A 187 20.79 -3.17 -11.55
CA TRP A 187 22.02 -2.46 -11.26
C TRP A 187 21.72 -1.20 -10.47
N VAL A 188 22.53 -0.94 -9.45
CA VAL A 188 22.50 0.28 -8.65
C VAL A 188 23.67 1.14 -9.10
N LYS A 189 23.38 2.37 -9.54
CA LYS A 189 24.44 3.34 -9.86
C LYS A 189 24.79 4.10 -8.58
N SER A 190 26.07 4.23 -8.28
CA SER A 190 26.53 5.17 -7.27
C SER A 190 26.37 6.57 -7.87
N SER A 191 25.24 7.23 -7.62
CA SER A 191 25.09 8.64 -8.02
C SER A 191 26.23 9.44 -7.36
N PRO A 192 26.97 10.28 -8.13
CA PRO A 192 27.90 11.20 -7.51
C PRO A 192 27.11 12.10 -6.58
N ILE A 193 27.61 12.29 -5.35
CA ILE A 193 27.03 13.19 -4.36
C ILE A 193 26.99 14.60 -4.98
N THR A 194 25.88 14.96 -5.62
CA THR A 194 25.58 16.36 -5.94
C THR A 194 24.96 16.96 -4.69
N ASN A 195 25.84 17.30 -3.74
CA ASN A 195 25.53 18.27 -2.71
C ASN A 195 25.31 19.61 -3.43
N THR A 196 24.06 19.94 -3.74
CA THR A 196 23.71 21.28 -4.19
C THR A 196 22.30 21.61 -3.70
N TYR A 197 22.25 22.20 -2.50
CA TYR A 197 21.21 23.16 -2.15
C TYR A 197 21.89 24.49 -1.79
N PRO A 198 21.74 25.56 -2.59
CA PRO A 198 21.41 26.88 -2.03
C PRO A 198 19.92 26.80 -1.63
N ILE A 199 19.42 27.39 -0.54
CA ILE A 199 19.57 28.73 0.04
C ILE A 199 19.35 28.58 1.54
#